data_AF-A0A832A526-F1
#
_entry.id   AF-A0A832A526-F1
#
_cell.length_a   1.000
_cell.length_b   1.000
_cell.length_c   1.000
_cell.angle_alpha   90.00
_cell.angle_beta   90.00
_cell.angle_gamma   90.00
#
_symmetry.space_group_name_H-M   'P 1'
#
loop_
_entity.id
_entity.type
_entity.pdbx_description
1 polymer ?
#
loop_
_entity_poly.entity_id
_entity_poly.type
_entity_poly.pdbx_seq_one_letter_code
_entity_poly.pdbx_strand_id
1 'polypeptide(L)'
;MANQPVKETFESLWKFCTSNNRVCPIPMKWNDFFNMLKDKENLDLPLILNGWEMSSPLEKNLRFKDHVQSAANHNQLEDVGKYLRSLKEDEWAHYGEI
;
A
#
# COMPACT_ATOMS: atom_id res chain seq x y z
N MET A 1 -15.21 7.02 28.67
CA MET A 1 -15.70 6.90 27.28
C MET A 1 -14.88 5.81 26.63
N ALA A 2 -15.48 4.67 26.30
CA ALA A 2 -14.75 3.58 25.66
C ALA A 2 -14.38 4.04 24.24
N ASN A 3 -13.07 4.11 23.96
CA ASN A 3 -12.57 4.33 22.62
C ASN A 3 -12.96 3.08 21.81
N GLN A 4 -14.05 3.15 21.05
CA GLN A 4 -14.33 2.14 20.04
C GLN A 4 -13.16 2.19 19.05
N PRO A 5 -12.50 1.06 18.73
CA PRO A 5 -11.49 1.06 17.69
C PRO A 5 -12.19 1.47 16.40
N VAL A 6 -11.74 2.59 15.81
CA VAL A 6 -12.24 3.04 14.51
C VAL A 6 -11.94 1.91 13.53
N LYS A 7 -12.99 1.30 12.98
CA LYS A 7 -12.85 0.25 11.97
C LYS A 7 -12.09 0.83 10.77
N GLU A 8 -11.03 0.15 10.34
CA GLU A 8 -10.23 0.60 9.21
C GLU A 8 -11.08 0.57 7.92
N THR A 9 -11.21 1.72 7.25
CA THR A 9 -11.82 1.84 5.92
C THR A 9 -10.76 2.11 4.87
N PHE A 10 -11.10 1.87 3.60
CA PHE A 10 -10.22 2.20 2.47
C PHE A 10 -9.77 3.67 2.54
N GLU A 11 -10.69 4.60 2.77
CA GLU A 11 -10.39 6.04 2.84
C GLU A 11 -9.43 6.36 3.98
N SER A 12 -9.64 5.76 5.16
CA SER A 12 -8.79 6.00 6.33
C SER A 12 -7.37 5.46 6.15
N LEU A 13 -7.23 4.29 5.52
CA LEU A 13 -5.95 3.66 5.24
C LEU A 13 -5.25 4.37 4.08
N TRP A 14 -5.98 4.65 2.99
CA TRP A 14 -5.44 5.34 1.83
C TRP A 14 -4.92 6.73 2.18
N LYS A 15 -5.66 7.49 3.00
CA LYS A 15 -5.21 8.79 3.52
C LYS A 15 -3.88 8.68 4.27
N PHE A 16 -3.67 7.62 5.05
CA PHE A 16 -2.39 7.38 5.72
C PHE A 16 -1.29 7.02 4.71
N CYS A 17 -1.58 6.10 3.80
CA CYS A 17 -0.67 5.62 2.76
C CYS A 17 -0.18 6.73 1.80
N THR A 18 -0.94 7.81 1.62
CA THR A 18 -0.57 8.95 0.78
C THR A 18 -0.19 10.21 1.57
N SER A 19 -0.12 10.12 2.90
CA SER A 19 0.36 11.21 3.73
C SER A 19 1.87 11.45 3.49
N ASN A 20 2.40 12.60 3.92
CA ASN A 20 3.82 12.93 3.80
C ASN A 20 4.41 12.79 2.39
N ASN A 21 3.61 12.94 1.33
CA ASN A 21 4.01 12.72 -0.07
C ASN A 21 4.43 11.27 -0.40
N ARG A 22 3.98 10.29 0.39
CA ARG A 22 4.18 8.87 0.09
C ARG A 22 3.47 8.46 -1.19
N VAL A 23 4.17 7.68 -2.01
CA VAL A 23 3.71 7.12 -3.28
C VAL A 23 3.23 5.69 -3.07
N CYS A 24 4.11 4.86 -2.50
CA CYS A 24 3.91 3.44 -2.19
C CYS A 24 5.04 2.98 -1.25
N PRO A 25 4.96 1.78 -0.66
CA PRO A 25 6.10 1.18 0.04
C PRO A 25 7.28 0.93 -0.91
N ILE A 26 8.51 0.91 -0.39
CA ILE A 26 9.68 0.50 -1.17
C ILE A 26 9.54 -0.94 -1.69
N PRO A 27 10.25 -1.33 -2.79
CA PRO A 27 10.00 -2.58 -3.50
C PRO A 27 9.86 -3.84 -2.63
N MET A 28 10.77 -4.04 -1.67
CA MET A 28 10.72 -5.20 -0.76
C MET A 28 9.45 -5.19 0.10
N LYS A 29 9.11 -4.04 0.67
CA LYS A 29 7.96 -3.88 1.57
C LYS A 29 6.63 -3.91 0.83
N TRP A 30 6.62 -3.47 -0.43
CA TRP A 30 5.48 -3.62 -1.31
C TRP A 30 5.25 -5.08 -1.67
N ASN A 31 6.32 -5.84 -1.96
CA ASN A 31 6.20 -7.28 -2.21
C ASN A 31 5.68 -8.04 -0.98
N ASP A 32 6.13 -7.70 0.21
CA ASP A 32 5.60 -8.27 1.46
C ASP A 32 4.11 -7.98 1.63
N PHE A 33 3.68 -6.72 1.44
CA PHE A 33 2.26 -6.35 1.43
C PHE A 33 1.45 -7.13 0.39
N PHE A 34 1.95 -7.21 -0.85
CA PHE A 34 1.29 -7.94 -1.93
C PHE A 34 1.11 -9.41 -1.59
N ASN A 35 2.08 -10.02 -0.92
CA ASN A 35 2.00 -11.42 -0.52
C ASN A 35 0.93 -11.70 0.54
N MET A 36 0.47 -10.69 1.26
CA MET A 36 -0.64 -10.79 2.22
C MET A 36 -2.03 -10.75 1.55
N LEU A 37 -2.12 -10.29 0.29
CA LEU A 37 -3.41 -10.14 -0.40
C LEU A 37 -3.98 -11.50 -0.79
N LYS A 38 -5.30 -11.65 -0.60
CA LYS A 38 -6.09 -12.74 -1.17
C LYS A 38 -6.32 -12.49 -2.66
N ASP A 39 -6.45 -13.58 -3.41
CA ASP A 39 -6.73 -13.59 -4.85
C ASP A 39 -5.76 -12.68 -5.64
N LYS A 40 -4.51 -12.58 -5.17
CA LYS A 40 -3.45 -11.75 -5.74
C LYS A 40 -3.02 -12.21 -7.13
N GLU A 41 -3.35 -13.43 -7.50
CA GLU A 41 -3.11 -14.01 -8.83
C GLU A 41 -3.89 -13.28 -9.94
N ASN A 42 -4.97 -12.58 -9.58
CA ASN A 42 -5.75 -11.75 -10.50
C ASN A 42 -5.32 -10.27 -10.51
N LEU A 43 -4.32 -9.91 -9.71
CA LEU A 43 -3.77 -8.57 -9.66
C LEU A 43 -2.47 -8.52 -10.46
N ASP A 44 -2.20 -7.35 -11.02
CA ASP A 44 -0.88 -7.10 -11.58
C ASP A 44 0.19 -7.16 -10.48
N LEU A 45 1.37 -7.65 -10.82
CA LEU A 45 2.48 -7.72 -9.88
C LEU A 45 2.89 -6.31 -9.40
N PRO A 46 3.39 -6.18 -8.16
CA PRO A 46 4.08 -4.98 -7.71
C PRO A 46 5.20 -4.61 -8.68
N LEU A 47 5.40 -3.31 -8.89
CA LEU A 47 6.45 -2.79 -9.75
C LEU A 47 7.80 -2.86 -9.00
N ILE A 48 8.36 -4.06 -8.90
CA ILE A 48 9.65 -4.34 -8.26
C ILE A 48 10.72 -4.64 -9.33
N LEU A 49 12.00 -4.44 -9.00
CA LEU A 49 13.13 -4.60 -9.94
C LEU A 49 13.03 -3.64 -11.14
N ASN A 50 13.17 -4.12 -12.38
CA ASN A 50 13.10 -3.25 -13.57
C ASN A 50 11.77 -2.50 -13.68
N GLY A 51 10.67 -3.07 -13.16
CA GLY A 51 9.39 -2.36 -13.12
C GLY A 51 9.43 -1.12 -12.22
N TRP A 52 10.29 -1.11 -11.18
CA TRP A 52 10.48 0.04 -10.31
C TRP A 52 11.15 1.20 -11.06
N GLU A 53 12.26 0.92 -11.75
CA GLU A 53 13.05 1.95 -12.45
C GLU A 53 12.32 2.52 -13.68
N MET A 54 11.48 1.71 -14.33
CA MET A 54 10.84 2.07 -15.60
C MET A 54 9.47 2.73 -15.45
N SER A 55 8.93 2.82 -14.23
CA SER A 55 7.60 3.38 -13.97
C SER A 55 7.68 4.72 -13.26
N SER A 56 6.80 5.63 -13.65
CA SER A 56 6.62 6.92 -12.98
C SER A 56 6.07 6.76 -11.55
N PRO A 57 6.27 7.76 -10.67
CA PRO A 57 5.63 7.79 -9.36
C PRO A 57 4.10 7.64 -9.43
N LEU A 58 3.45 8.19 -10.47
CA LEU A 58 2.00 8.06 -10.65
C LEU A 58 1.59 6.60 -10.93
N GLU A 59 2.29 5.90 -11.83
CA GLU A 59 2.02 4.48 -12.11
C GLU A 59 2.21 3.61 -10.87
N LYS A 60 3.27 3.88 -10.09
CA LYS A 60 3.52 3.22 -8.80
C LYS A 60 2.36 3.46 -7.81
N ASN A 61 1.91 4.71 -7.66
CA ASN A 61 0.81 5.05 -6.76
C ASN A 61 -0.51 4.39 -7.18
N LEU A 62 -0.83 4.39 -8.48
CA LEU A 62 -2.06 3.78 -9.01
C LEU A 62 -2.06 2.26 -8.79
N ARG A 63 -0.98 1.56 -9.15
CA ARG A 63 -0.85 0.12 -8.91
C ARG A 63 -0.98 -0.22 -7.41
N PHE A 64 -0.35 0.58 -6.55
CA PHE A 64 -0.45 0.39 -5.11
C PHE A 64 -1.88 0.64 -4.60
N LYS A 65 -2.59 1.65 -5.14
CA LYS A 65 -3.99 1.92 -4.83
C LYS A 65 -4.89 0.73 -5.16
N ASP A 66 -4.70 0.13 -6.34
CA ASP A 66 -5.48 -1.02 -6.78
C ASP A 66 -5.29 -2.22 -5.84
N HIS A 67 -4.08 -2.42 -5.33
CA HIS A 67 -3.79 -3.46 -4.35
C HIS A 67 -4.50 -3.20 -3.00
N VAL A 68 -4.49 -1.95 -2.52
CA VAL A 68 -5.22 -1.56 -1.29
C VAL A 68 -6.73 -1.69 -1.49
N GLN A 69 -7.24 -1.37 -2.68
CA GLN A 69 -8.66 -1.56 -3.02
C GLN A 69 -9.03 -3.04 -3.06
N SER A 70 -8.17 -3.91 -3.58
CA SER A 70 -8.37 -5.35 -3.52
C SER A 70 -8.45 -5.85 -2.07
N ALA A 71 -7.58 -5.36 -1.18
CA ALA A 71 -7.67 -5.68 0.24
C ALA A 71 -9.02 -5.25 0.85
N ALA A 72 -9.57 -4.10 0.44
CA ALA A 72 -10.92 -3.67 0.83
C ALA A 72 -12.00 -4.64 0.37
N ASN A 73 -11.96 -5.04 -0.91
CA ASN A 73 -12.93 -5.96 -1.49
C ASN A 73 -12.94 -7.34 -0.81
N HIS A 74 -11.78 -7.77 -0.30
CA HIS A 74 -11.62 -9.05 0.39
C HIS A 74 -11.71 -8.96 1.93
N ASN A 75 -12.15 -7.82 2.47
CA ASN A 75 -12.26 -7.56 3.91
C ASN A 75 -10.93 -7.75 4.68
N GLN A 76 -9.79 -7.41 4.06
CA GLN A 76 -8.44 -7.56 4.63
C GLN A 76 -7.85 -6.25 5.16
N LEU A 77 -8.60 -5.15 5.14
CA LEU A 77 -8.08 -3.81 5.49
C LEU A 77 -7.45 -3.74 6.88
N GLU A 78 -8.01 -4.42 7.87
CA GLU A 78 -7.46 -4.39 9.23
C GLU A 78 -6.07 -5.03 9.30
N ASP A 79 -5.84 -6.15 8.61
CA ASP A 79 -4.56 -6.86 8.68
C ASP A 79 -3.49 -6.21 7.82
N VAL A 80 -3.84 -5.80 6.59
CA VAL A 80 -2.89 -5.07 5.75
C VAL A 80 -2.61 -3.67 6.28
N GLY A 81 -3.61 -3.05 6.92
CA GLY A 81 -3.48 -1.74 7.52
C GLY A 81 -2.55 -1.75 8.74
N LYS A 82 -2.61 -2.78 9.60
CA LYS A 82 -1.60 -3.00 10.65
C LYS A 82 -0.19 -3.08 10.07
N TYR A 83 0.00 -3.84 8.98
CA TYR A 83 1.30 -3.95 8.31
C TYR A 83 1.77 -2.60 7.75
N LEU A 84 0.95 -1.93 6.94
CA LEU A 84 1.31 -0.65 6.32
C LEU A 84 1.58 0.43 7.38
N ARG A 85 0.84 0.45 8.48
CA ARG A 85 1.06 1.37 9.61
C ARG A 85 2.32 1.06 10.42
N SER A 86 2.82 -0.16 10.35
CA SER A 86 4.07 -0.55 11.01
C SER A 86 5.32 -0.11 10.24
N LEU A 87 5.19 0.21 8.95
CA LEU A 87 6.29 0.68 8.12
C LEU A 87 6.78 2.04 8.61
N LYS A 88 8.10 2.17 8.74
CA LYS A 88 8.78 3.44 9.00
C LYS A 88 8.75 4.34 7.78
N GLU A 89 9.00 5.63 7.96
CA GLU A 89 8.97 6.59 6.84
C GLU A 89 9.99 6.22 5.74
N ASP A 90 11.19 5.76 6.09
CA ASP A 90 12.24 5.32 5.14
C ASP A 90 11.91 3.99 4.42
N GLU A 91 10.80 3.35 4.77
CA GLU A 91 10.25 2.18 4.09
C GLU A 91 9.12 2.55 3.09
N TRP A 92 8.88 3.85 2.90
CA TRP A 92 8.04 4.41 1.84
C TRP A 92 8.90 5.10 0.79
N ALA A 93 8.39 5.13 -0.43
CA ALA A 93 8.89 5.98 -1.49
C ALA A 93 8.06 7.26 -1.57
N HIS A 94 8.70 8.38 -1.90
CA HIS A 94 8.09 9.70 -1.87
C HIS A 94 8.19 10.42 -3.21
N TYR A 95 7.22 11.28 -3.49
CA TYR A 95 7.31 12.16 -4.66
C TYR A 95 8.57 13.05 -4.56
N GLY A 96 9.42 13.01 -5.60
CA GLY A 96 10.66 13.78 -5.67
C GLY A 96 11.93 12.99 -5.32
N GLU A 97 11.80 11.76 -4.83
CA GLU A 97 12.94 10.88 -4.48
C GLU A 97 13.07 9.66 -5.39
N ILE A 98 12.03 9.36 -6.18
CA ILE A 98 11.87 8.15 -7.00
C ILE A 98 11.28 8.42 -8.38
#